data_AF-A0A2V8C3R2-F1
#
_entry.id   AF-A0A2V8C3R2-F1
#
_cell.length_a   1.000
_cell.length_b   1.000
_cell.length_c   1.000
_cell.angle_alpha   90.00
_cell.angle_beta   90.00
_cell.angle_gamma   90.00
#
_symmetry.space_group_name_H-M   'P 1'
#
loop_
_entity.id
_entity.type
_entity.pdbx_description
1 polymer ?
#
loop_
_entity_poly.entity_id
_entity_poly.type
_entity_poly.pdbx_seq_one_letter_code
_entity_poly.pdbx_strand_id
1 'polypeptide(L)'
;MRRRDFLGGVAAVTIANAARAQSPSPVHRSGRIKQTLMRVNFGRDTKLSFDDMCREAARLGCVGFDLIAPQDWPTLKKHGLICTMAPAMGVTIRDGLIRPELHDAIEKSMHEEIDLCAANAYPNV
;
A
#
# COMPACT_ATOMS: atom_id res chain seq x y z
N MET A 1 34.50 -23.77 -17.68
CA MET A 1 33.19 -24.26 -18.14
C MET A 1 32.40 -23.08 -18.66
N ARG A 2 32.10 -23.02 -19.96
CA ARG A 2 31.46 -21.85 -20.61
C ARG A 2 29.98 -22.14 -20.82
N ARG A 3 29.13 -21.13 -20.62
CA ARG A 3 27.65 -21.14 -20.69
C ARG A 3 27.02 -21.71 -21.98
N ARG A 4 27.82 -22.12 -22.97
CA ARG A 4 27.33 -22.57 -24.29
C ARG A 4 27.22 -24.09 -24.42
N ASP A 5 27.70 -24.85 -23.44
CA ASP A 5 27.66 -26.31 -23.47
C ASP A 5 26.33 -26.90 -22.91
N PHE A 6 25.37 -26.07 -22.50
CA PHE A 6 24.13 -26.51 -21.81
C PHE A 6 22.88 -26.57 -22.70
N LEU A 7 22.96 -26.22 -23.99
CA LEU A 7 21.77 -26.16 -24.88
C LEU A 7 21.74 -27.26 -25.95
N GLY A 8 22.33 -28.43 -25.65
CA GLY A 8 22.31 -29.59 -26.52
C GLY A 8 21.58 -30.78 -25.88
N GLY A 9 20.26 -30.83 -26.01
CA GLY A 9 19.47 -32.05 -25.82
C GLY A 9 18.38 -31.97 -24.74
N VAL A 10 17.12 -31.98 -25.15
CA VAL A 10 16.19 -33.13 -25.04
C VAL A 10 14.84 -32.69 -25.61
N ALA A 11 14.29 -33.53 -26.48
CA ALA A 11 13.01 -33.37 -27.14
C ALA A 11 11.83 -33.87 -26.26
N ALA A 12 10.67 -33.25 -26.48
CA ALA A 12 9.31 -33.76 -26.26
C ALA A 12 8.92 -34.28 -24.85
N VAL A 13 8.36 -33.37 -24.04
CA VAL A 13 7.30 -33.71 -23.08
C VAL A 13 6.22 -32.62 -23.17
N THR A 14 5.15 -32.90 -23.92
CA THR A 14 3.92 -32.10 -23.91
C THR A 14 3.12 -32.44 -22.64
N ILE A 15 3.48 -31.85 -21.51
CA ILE A 15 2.59 -31.77 -20.36
C ILE A 15 1.75 -30.51 -20.54
N ALA A 16 0.43 -30.72 -20.57
CA ALA A 16 -0.56 -29.66 -20.60
C ALA A 16 -0.27 -28.64 -19.48
N ASN A 17 0.15 -27.43 -19.86
CA ASN A 17 0.23 -26.28 -18.98
C ASN A 17 -1.19 -25.80 -18.64
N ALA A 18 -1.93 -26.60 -17.86
CA ALA A 18 -2.98 -26.07 -17.01
C ALA A 18 -2.30 -25.45 -15.77
N ALA A 19 -1.52 -24.40 -16.00
CA ALA A 19 -1.07 -23.51 -14.95
C ALA A 19 -2.32 -22.78 -14.44
N ARG A 20 -3.06 -23.41 -13.53
CA ARG A 20 -3.97 -22.69 -12.65
C ARG A 20 -3.12 -21.57 -12.07
N ALA A 21 -3.55 -20.33 -12.25
CA ALA A 21 -2.93 -19.18 -11.62
C ALA A 21 -3.01 -19.38 -10.11
N GLN A 22 -2.01 -20.06 -9.53
CA GLN A 22 -1.88 -20.20 -8.11
C GLN A 22 -1.64 -18.79 -7.59
N SER A 23 -2.61 -18.28 -6.83
CA SER A 23 -2.41 -17.03 -6.10
C SER A 23 -1.11 -17.19 -5.32
N PRO A 24 -0.16 -16.26 -5.50
CA PRO A 24 1.13 -16.40 -4.85
C PRO A 24 0.93 -16.54 -3.34
N SER A 25 1.76 -17.36 -2.69
CA SER A 25 1.66 -17.56 -1.25
C SER A 25 2.04 -16.29 -0.48
N PRO A 26 1.55 -16.14 0.77
CA PRO A 26 2.05 -15.12 1.68
C PRO A 26 3.57 -15.21 1.86
N VAL A 27 4.24 -14.07 1.79
CA VAL A 27 5.68 -13.96 1.99
C VAL A 27 5.96 -13.84 3.48
N HIS A 28 6.62 -14.85 4.06
CA HIS A 28 7.01 -14.80 5.47
C HIS A 28 8.16 -13.80 5.66
N ARG A 29 7.95 -12.79 6.51
CA ARG A 29 8.96 -11.79 6.89
C ARG A 29 9.44 -12.07 8.32
N SER A 30 10.67 -11.64 8.65
CA SER A 30 11.21 -11.78 10.01
C SER A 30 10.53 -10.86 11.04
N GLY A 31 9.68 -9.92 10.59
CA GLY A 31 8.99 -8.95 11.46
C GLY A 31 9.86 -7.82 12.02
N ARG A 32 11.18 -7.81 11.73
CA ARG A 32 12.12 -6.78 12.24
C ARG A 32 11.92 -5.41 11.59
N ILE A 33 11.37 -5.37 10.37
CA ILE A 33 11.10 -4.15 9.62
C ILE A 33 9.59 -4.05 9.41
N LYS A 34 9.00 -2.97 9.89
CA LYS A 34 7.58 -2.64 9.69
C LYS A 34 7.41 -1.85 8.38
N GLN A 35 7.47 -2.55 7.25
CA GLN A 35 7.42 -1.90 5.93
C GLN A 35 6.02 -1.40 5.58
N THR A 36 5.92 -0.14 5.16
CA THR A 36 4.71 0.54 4.66
C THR A 36 4.87 0.88 3.18
N LEU A 37 3.82 1.40 2.57
CA LEU A 37 3.85 1.92 1.20
C LEU A 37 2.75 2.97 0.96
N MET A 38 2.86 3.71 -0.13
CA MET A 38 1.80 4.55 -0.67
C MET A 38 1.17 3.86 -1.89
N ARG A 39 -0.03 4.28 -2.30
CA ARG A 39 -0.67 3.76 -3.53
C ARG A 39 0.21 3.90 -4.76
N VAL A 40 0.99 4.99 -4.83
CA VAL A 40 1.87 5.29 -5.97
C VAL A 40 2.95 4.22 -6.18
N ASN A 41 3.29 3.42 -5.16
CA ASN A 41 4.25 2.33 -5.30
C ASN A 41 3.77 1.19 -6.22
N PHE A 42 2.46 1.07 -6.47
CA PHE A 42 1.91 0.14 -7.46
C PHE A 42 2.02 0.66 -8.91
N GLY A 43 2.50 1.89 -9.10
CA GLY A 43 2.63 2.55 -10.38
C GLY A 43 1.37 3.32 -10.77
N ARG A 44 1.57 4.45 -11.45
CA ARG A 44 0.49 5.36 -11.88
C ARG A 44 -0.56 4.68 -12.77
N ASP A 45 -0.13 3.74 -13.61
CA ASP A 45 -0.98 3.09 -14.61
C ASP A 45 -1.52 1.72 -14.14
N THR A 46 -1.38 1.42 -12.85
CA THR A 46 -1.86 0.17 -12.27
C THR A 46 -3.35 -0.06 -12.55
N LYS A 47 -3.70 -1.32 -12.83
CA LYS A 47 -5.09 -1.77 -13.02
C LYS A 47 -5.67 -2.42 -11.78
N LEU A 48 -4.89 -2.50 -10.70
CA LEU A 48 -5.34 -3.05 -9.43
C LEU A 48 -6.34 -2.10 -8.80
N SER A 49 -7.44 -2.64 -8.26
CA SER A 49 -8.29 -1.90 -7.34
C SER A 49 -7.55 -1.65 -6.02
N PHE A 50 -8.03 -0.73 -5.18
CA PHE A 50 -7.40 -0.53 -3.87
C PHE A 50 -7.52 -1.78 -2.97
N ASP A 51 -8.59 -2.55 -3.09
CA ASP A 51 -8.74 -3.84 -2.40
C ASP A 51 -7.67 -4.84 -2.86
N ASP A 52 -7.39 -4.90 -4.16
CA ASP A 52 -6.32 -5.74 -4.71
C ASP A 52 -4.94 -5.29 -4.24
N MET A 53 -4.69 -3.97 -4.19
CA MET A 53 -3.45 -3.43 -3.65
C MET A 53 -3.27 -3.79 -2.17
N CYS A 54 -4.33 -3.68 -1.36
CA CYS A 54 -4.30 -4.07 0.05
C CYS A 54 -4.03 -5.56 0.22
N ARG A 55 -4.69 -6.41 -0.58
CA ARG A 55 -4.44 -7.85 -0.57
C ARG A 55 -2.98 -8.18 -0.89
N GLU A 56 -2.41 -7.56 -1.93
CA GLU A 56 -1.01 -7.79 -2.31
C GLU A 56 -0.03 -7.26 -1.24
N ALA A 57 -0.31 -6.09 -0.66
CA ALA A 57 0.49 -5.55 0.43
C ALA A 57 0.51 -6.47 1.65
N ALA A 58 -0.66 -6.97 2.07
CA ALA A 58 -0.78 -7.92 3.17
C ALA A 58 -0.04 -9.23 2.85
N ARG A 59 -0.18 -9.75 1.62
CA ARG A 59 0.56 -10.93 1.14
C ARG A 59 2.08 -10.73 1.20
N LEU A 60 2.57 -9.53 0.92
CA LEU A 60 4.00 -9.19 0.96
C LEU A 60 4.54 -8.95 2.39
N GLY A 61 3.64 -8.93 3.40
CA GLY A 61 3.97 -8.70 4.80
C GLY A 61 4.13 -7.23 5.18
N CYS A 62 3.50 -6.32 4.42
CA CYS A 62 3.45 -4.90 4.78
C CYS A 62 2.53 -4.68 5.98
N VAL A 63 2.82 -3.65 6.78
CA VAL A 63 2.02 -3.32 7.97
C VAL A 63 0.84 -2.38 7.66
N GLY A 64 0.95 -1.62 6.57
CA GLY A 64 -0.01 -0.56 6.29
C GLY A 64 0.29 0.24 5.04
N PHE A 65 -0.55 1.25 4.84
CA PHE A 65 -0.36 2.27 3.81
C PHE A 65 -0.27 3.67 4.43
N ASP A 66 0.48 4.53 3.76
CA ASP A 66 0.55 5.96 4.06
C ASP A 66 -0.41 6.76 3.16
N LEU A 67 -0.87 7.90 3.67
CA LEU A 67 -1.68 8.90 2.98
C LEU A 67 -3.00 8.35 2.42
N ILE A 68 -3.63 7.42 3.15
CA ILE A 68 -4.95 6.90 2.80
C ILE A 68 -6.02 7.74 3.50
N ALA A 69 -6.98 8.26 2.74
CA ALA A 69 -8.05 9.07 3.28
C ALA A 69 -9.10 8.21 4.05
N PRO A 70 -9.83 8.80 5.01
CA PRO A 70 -10.70 8.07 5.93
C PRO A 70 -11.73 7.13 5.30
N GLN A 71 -12.28 7.49 4.15
CA GLN A 71 -13.25 6.68 3.41
C GLN A 71 -12.72 5.29 3.03
N ASP A 72 -11.40 5.14 2.90
CA ASP A 72 -10.75 3.91 2.45
C ASP A 72 -10.13 3.10 3.60
N TRP A 73 -10.17 3.61 4.83
CA TRP A 73 -9.69 2.91 6.03
C TRP A 73 -10.39 1.57 6.31
N PRO A 74 -11.70 1.41 6.08
CA PRO A 74 -12.35 0.10 6.22
C PRO A 74 -11.71 -0.98 5.33
N THR A 75 -11.23 -0.61 4.14
CA THR A 75 -10.54 -1.54 3.22
C THR A 75 -9.20 -1.98 3.80
N LEU A 76 -8.42 -1.07 4.41
CA LEU A 76 -7.18 -1.43 5.11
C LEU A 76 -7.47 -2.44 6.23
N LYS A 77 -8.45 -2.14 7.09
CA LYS A 77 -8.85 -3.00 8.22
C LYS A 77 -9.27 -4.39 7.76
N LYS A 78 -10.01 -4.50 6.64
CA LYS A 78 -10.41 -5.77 6.02
C LYS A 78 -9.20 -6.69 5.74
N HIS A 79 -8.04 -6.13 5.41
CA HIS A 79 -6.82 -6.89 5.10
C HIS A 79 -5.80 -6.93 6.25
N GLY A 80 -6.19 -6.49 7.46
CA GLY A 80 -5.28 -6.44 8.61
C GLY A 80 -4.18 -5.37 8.49
N LEU A 81 -4.40 -4.37 7.64
CA LEU A 81 -3.49 -3.24 7.43
C LEU A 81 -3.99 -2.01 8.21
N ILE A 82 -3.07 -1.10 8.53
CA ILE A 82 -3.41 0.20 9.14
C ILE A 82 -3.08 1.37 8.20
N CYS A 83 -3.67 2.54 8.47
CA CYS A 83 -3.15 3.78 7.93
C CYS A 83 -1.98 4.21 8.84
N THR A 84 -0.75 4.14 8.34
CA THR A 84 0.43 4.47 9.15
C THR A 84 0.67 5.97 9.26
N MET A 85 0.13 6.75 8.34
CA MET A 85 0.14 8.21 8.32
C MET A 85 -1.08 8.69 7.54
N ALA A 86 -1.97 9.46 8.16
CA ALA A 86 -3.12 10.04 7.48
C ALA A 86 -2.70 11.20 6.55
N PRO A 87 -3.48 11.53 5.51
CA PRO A 87 -3.21 12.68 4.65
C PRO A 87 -3.80 13.95 5.24
N ALA A 88 -3.00 15.01 5.32
CA ALA A 88 -3.44 16.34 5.75
C ALA A 88 -4.81 16.73 5.13
N MET A 89 -5.80 16.91 5.99
CA MET A 89 -7.16 17.29 5.59
C MET A 89 -7.30 18.80 5.46
N GLY A 90 -8.10 19.25 4.49
CA GLY A 90 -8.46 20.67 4.34
C GLY A 90 -7.41 21.55 3.66
N VAL A 91 -6.29 20.98 3.20
CA VAL A 91 -5.23 21.71 2.47
C VAL A 91 -4.93 21.07 1.12
N THR A 92 -4.36 21.87 0.22
CA THR A 92 -3.71 21.35 -0.98
C THR A 92 -2.25 21.79 -1.04
N ILE A 93 -1.46 21.20 -1.93
CA ILE A 93 -0.09 21.66 -2.18
C ILE A 93 -0.05 23.12 -2.66
N ARG A 94 -1.12 23.63 -3.30
CA ARG A 94 -1.20 25.01 -3.79
C ARG A 94 -1.72 25.98 -2.73
N ASP A 95 -2.61 25.50 -1.87
CA ASP A 95 -3.34 26.28 -0.87
C ASP A 95 -3.09 25.68 0.52
N GLY A 96 -1.92 26.03 1.08
CA GLY A 96 -1.44 25.53 2.38
C GLY A 96 -0.94 26.67 3.29
N LEU A 97 -0.10 26.32 4.27
CA LEU A 97 0.33 27.21 5.37
C LEU A 97 1.04 28.51 4.94
N ILE A 98 1.49 28.64 3.68
CA ILE A 98 2.01 29.92 3.16
C ILE A 98 0.93 31.01 3.08
N ARG A 99 -0.36 30.64 3.13
CA ARG A 99 -1.52 31.54 3.04
C ARG A 99 -2.09 31.80 4.44
N PRO A 100 -1.79 32.94 5.09
CA PRO A 100 -2.28 33.25 6.43
C PRO A 100 -3.80 33.23 6.54
N GLU A 101 -4.48 33.62 5.46
CA GLU A 101 -5.94 33.61 5.38
C GLU A 101 -6.57 32.20 5.51
N LEU A 102 -5.76 31.14 5.39
CA LEU A 102 -6.22 29.75 5.55
C LEU A 102 -5.90 29.17 6.93
N HIS A 103 -5.09 29.84 7.77
CA HIS A 103 -4.54 29.24 9.00
C HIS A 103 -5.61 28.71 9.95
N ASP A 104 -6.66 29.49 10.23
CA ASP A 104 -7.75 29.07 11.13
C ASP A 104 -8.47 27.79 10.63
N ALA A 105 -8.65 27.68 9.31
CA ALA A 105 -9.28 26.50 8.71
C ALA A 105 -8.35 25.27 8.77
N ILE A 106 -7.06 25.47 8.57
CA ILE A 106 -6.04 24.41 8.63
C ILE A 106 -5.85 23.89 10.05
N GLU A 107 -5.80 24.79 11.04
CA GLU A 107 -5.71 24.42 12.45
C GLU A 107 -6.92 23.57 12.86
N LYS A 108 -8.13 24.03 12.50
CA LYS A 108 -9.35 23.28 12.77
C LYS A 108 -9.34 21.89 12.12
N SER A 109 -8.96 21.79 10.83
CA SER A 109 -8.93 20.50 10.15
C SER A 109 -7.86 19.55 10.73
N MET A 110 -6.73 20.08 11.17
CA MET A 110 -5.68 19.28 11.83
C MET A 110 -6.17 18.70 13.17
N HIS A 111 -6.88 19.48 13.98
CA HIS A 111 -7.49 18.97 15.22
C HIS A 111 -8.50 17.85 14.95
N GLU A 112 -9.40 18.05 13.98
CA GLU A 112 -10.37 17.02 13.57
C GLU A 112 -9.68 15.75 13.05
N GLU A 113 -8.57 15.89 12.33
CA GLU A 113 -7.78 14.76 11.82
C GLU A 113 -7.06 14.00 12.93
N ILE A 114 -6.47 14.70 13.90
CA ILE A 114 -5.84 14.08 15.07
C ILE A 114 -6.86 13.25 15.85
N ASP A 115 -8.04 13.81 16.13
CA ASP A 115 -9.11 13.11 16.84
C ASP A 115 -9.57 11.86 16.07
N LEU A 116 -9.71 11.98 14.75
CA LEU A 116 -10.11 10.89 13.88
C LEU A 116 -9.05 9.76 13.84
N CYS A 117 -7.77 10.11 13.77
CA CYS A 117 -6.66 9.15 13.83
C CYS A 117 -6.60 8.46 15.19
N ALA A 118 -6.74 9.21 16.28
CA ALA A 118 -6.76 8.68 17.64
C ALA A 118 -7.91 7.68 17.84
N ALA A 119 -9.12 8.01 17.36
CA ALA A 119 -10.29 7.12 17.41
C ALA A 119 -10.10 5.81 16.62
N ASN A 120 -9.17 5.78 15.66
CA ASN A 120 -8.84 4.62 14.84
C ASN A 120 -7.53 3.93 15.22
N ALA A 121 -6.87 4.37 16.29
CA ALA A 121 -5.56 3.91 16.73
C ALA A 121 -4.48 4.02 15.64
N TYR A 122 -4.55 5.07 14.82
CA TYR A 122 -3.53 5.38 13.82
C TYR A 122 -2.46 6.30 14.40
N PRO A 123 -1.17 5.97 14.21
CA PRO A 123 -0.10 6.55 15.01
C PRO A 123 0.33 7.94 14.58
N ASN A 124 0.07 8.34 13.32
CA ASN A 124 0.58 9.59 12.75
C ASN A 124 -0.46 10.29 11.87
N VAL A 125 -0.39 11.63 11.89
CA VAL A 125 -1.00 12.59 10.96
C VAL A 125 0.11 13.31 10.20
#